data_AF-A0A7S0N9E7-F1
#
_entry.id   AF-A0A7S0N9E7-F1
#
_cell.length_a   1.000
_cell.length_b   1.000
_cell.length_c   1.000
_cell.angle_alpha   90.00
_cell.angle_beta   90.00
_cell.angle_gamma   90.00
#
_symmetry.space_group_name_H-M   'P 1'
#
loop_
_entity.id
_entity.type
_entity.pdbx_description
1 polymer ?
#
loop_
_entity_poly.entity_id
_entity_poly.type
_entity_poly.pdbx_seq_one_letter_code
_entity_poly.pdbx_strand_id
1 'polypeptide(L)'
;EAMGPDAVAAAKAMAPPAHTATASTSTLCKLIAWHNQGVWQEAAAAGKQPGMLHQADWLASLLHGDRSVTDWNNALKVGFDPETEAYPDWLLSQPFAHLLPQRVVAPGAPVAPLTQQAAAATGLPQSCMVAG
;
A
#
# COMPACT_ATOMS: atom_id res chain seq x y z
N GLU A 1 -11.13 -10.29 -4.83
CA GLU A 1 -12.19 -10.32 -5.86
C GLU A 1 -11.85 -9.33 -6.98
N ALA A 2 -12.39 -9.53 -8.17
CA ALA A 2 -12.23 -8.60 -9.28
C ALA A 2 -13.13 -7.37 -9.07
N MET A 3 -12.60 -6.19 -9.34
CA MET A 3 -13.33 -4.93 -9.23
C MET A 3 -14.22 -4.70 -10.45
N GLY A 4 -15.28 -3.91 -10.25
CA GLY A 4 -16.24 -3.56 -11.29
C GLY A 4 -15.62 -2.80 -12.47
N PRO A 5 -16.33 -2.74 -13.61
CA PRO A 5 -15.82 -2.15 -14.85
C PRO A 5 -15.43 -0.67 -14.69
N ASP A 6 -16.12 0.08 -13.84
CA ASP A 6 -15.86 1.51 -13.62
C ASP A 6 -14.48 1.76 -13.01
N ALA A 7 -14.07 0.95 -12.02
CA ALA A 7 -12.76 1.07 -11.40
C ALA A 7 -11.64 0.70 -12.38
N VAL A 8 -11.87 -0.31 -13.22
CA VAL A 8 -10.93 -0.73 -14.27
C VAL A 8 -10.81 0.35 -15.36
N ALA A 9 -11.92 0.94 -15.78
CA ALA A 9 -11.93 2.03 -16.76
C ALA A 9 -11.17 3.25 -16.23
N ALA A 10 -11.41 3.63 -14.97
CA ALA A 10 -10.68 4.72 -14.31
C ALA A 10 -9.17 4.43 -14.21
N ALA A 11 -8.79 3.20 -13.83
CA ALA A 11 -7.37 2.80 -13.79
C ALA A 11 -6.70 2.90 -15.17
N LYS A 12 -7.39 2.46 -16.23
CA LYS A 12 -6.89 2.55 -17.61
C LYS A 12 -6.83 3.98 -18.15
N ALA A 13 -7.67 4.88 -17.63
CA ALA A 13 -7.67 6.28 -18.01
C ALA A 13 -6.50 7.07 -17.38
N MET A 14 -6.01 6.65 -16.21
CA MET A 14 -4.88 7.32 -15.54
C MET A 14 -3.52 6.72 -15.91
N ALA A 15 -3.43 5.39 -16.01
CA ALA A 15 -2.15 4.72 -16.20
C ALA A 15 -1.76 4.64 -17.68
N PRO A 16 -0.46 4.53 -17.99
CA PRO A 16 0.00 4.25 -19.34
C PRO A 16 -0.69 3.03 -19.98
N PRO A 17 -0.80 2.98 -21.32
CA PRO A 17 -1.41 1.84 -22.01
C PRO A 17 -0.80 0.50 -21.59
N ALA A 18 -1.67 -0.49 -21.36
CA ALA A 18 -1.31 -1.85 -20.96
C ALA A 18 -0.52 -1.98 -19.62
N HIS A 19 -0.55 -0.96 -18.75
CA HIS A 19 0.10 -1.04 -17.45
C HIS A 19 -0.50 -2.14 -16.57
N THR A 20 0.37 -2.91 -15.91
CA THR A 20 0.03 -4.05 -15.02
C THR A 20 -0.92 -3.70 -13.86
N ALA A 21 -0.88 -2.47 -13.36
CA ALA A 21 -1.75 -1.97 -12.30
C ALA A 21 -3.22 -1.79 -12.74
N THR A 22 -3.54 -1.98 -14.03
CA THR A 22 -4.91 -1.81 -14.54
C THR A 22 -5.73 -3.11 -14.60
N ALA A 23 -5.16 -4.24 -14.17
CA ALA A 23 -5.89 -5.49 -14.04
C ALA A 23 -7.05 -5.37 -13.02
N SER A 24 -8.17 -6.02 -13.25
CA SER A 24 -9.37 -5.91 -12.39
C SER A 24 -9.16 -6.35 -10.94
N THR A 25 -8.14 -7.17 -10.68
CA THR A 25 -7.77 -7.64 -9.34
C THR A 25 -6.63 -6.85 -8.69
N SER A 26 -6.09 -5.84 -9.39
CA SER A 26 -4.98 -5.00 -8.93
C SER A 26 -5.32 -4.22 -7.65
N THR A 27 -4.28 -3.79 -6.93
CA THR A 27 -4.47 -2.91 -5.77
C THR A 27 -4.99 -1.54 -6.21
N LEU A 28 -4.54 -1.01 -7.36
CA LEU A 28 -5.02 0.26 -7.88
C LEU A 28 -6.54 0.25 -8.12
N CYS A 29 -7.08 -0.79 -8.76
CA CYS A 29 -8.53 -0.89 -8.99
C CYS A 29 -9.32 -0.97 -7.67
N LYS A 30 -8.79 -1.65 -6.65
CA LYS A 30 -9.43 -1.71 -5.31
C LYS A 30 -9.39 -0.35 -4.63
N LEU A 31 -8.27 0.37 -4.71
CA LEU A 31 -8.10 1.70 -4.15
C LEU A 31 -9.06 2.71 -4.81
N ILE A 32 -9.22 2.65 -6.13
CA ILE A 32 -10.20 3.47 -6.86
C ILE A 32 -11.62 3.13 -6.44
N ALA A 33 -11.98 1.84 -6.36
CA ALA A 33 -13.31 1.44 -5.91
C ALA A 33 -13.61 1.95 -4.48
N TRP A 34 -12.63 1.83 -3.58
CA TRP A 34 -12.72 2.32 -2.20
C TRP A 34 -12.88 3.85 -2.15
N HIS A 35 -12.13 4.58 -2.98
CA HIS A 35 -12.23 6.04 -3.13
C HIS A 35 -13.60 6.48 -3.65
N ASN A 36 -14.12 5.81 -4.69
CA ASN A 36 -15.41 6.13 -5.29
C ASN A 36 -16.58 5.85 -4.34
N GLN A 37 -16.44 4.89 -3.43
CA GLN A 37 -17.42 4.58 -2.39
C GLN A 37 -17.38 5.57 -1.21
N GLY A 38 -16.43 6.52 -1.16
CA GLY A 38 -16.36 7.52 -0.10
C GLY A 38 -15.85 7.00 1.25
N VAL A 39 -15.42 5.74 1.34
CA VAL A 39 -15.19 5.06 2.62
C VAL A 39 -14.03 5.65 3.41
N TRP A 40 -12.91 5.99 2.75
CA TRP A 40 -11.78 6.59 3.45
C TRP A 40 -12.05 8.05 3.83
N GLN A 41 -12.84 8.75 3.02
CA GLN A 41 -13.27 10.11 3.27
C GLN A 41 -14.16 10.18 4.52
N GLU A 42 -15.10 9.23 4.67
CA GLU A 42 -15.91 9.09 5.88
C GLU A 42 -15.05 8.85 7.12
N ALA A 43 -14.07 7.94 7.03
CA ALA A 43 -13.14 7.68 8.12
C ALA A 43 -12.30 8.93 8.47
N ALA A 44 -11.80 9.64 7.47
CA ALA A 44 -11.07 10.89 7.66
C ALA A 44 -11.93 11.98 8.30
N ALA A 45 -13.18 12.14 7.87
CA ALA A 45 -14.15 13.07 8.45
C ALA A 45 -14.45 12.73 9.93
N ALA A 46 -14.39 11.45 10.30
CA ALA A 46 -14.49 10.99 11.68
C ALA A 46 -13.17 11.11 12.48
N GLY A 47 -12.17 11.83 11.97
CA GLY A 47 -10.88 12.07 12.64
C GLY A 47 -9.93 10.87 12.63
N LYS A 48 -10.16 9.87 11.77
CA LYS A 48 -9.22 8.75 11.57
C LYS A 48 -8.14 9.11 10.55
N GLN A 49 -7.06 8.34 10.56
CA GLN A 49 -5.97 8.45 9.57
C GLN A 49 -5.98 7.21 8.66
N PRO A 50 -6.78 7.22 7.57
CA PRO A 50 -6.83 6.12 6.63
C PRO A 50 -5.48 5.97 5.92
N GLY A 51 -5.16 4.74 5.53
CA GLY A 51 -3.99 4.41 4.74
C GLY A 51 -4.19 3.04 4.08
N MET A 52 -3.65 2.89 2.88
CA MET A 52 -3.68 1.64 2.14
C MET A 52 -2.43 0.84 2.49
N LEU A 53 -2.64 -0.39 2.94
CA LEU A 53 -1.56 -1.36 3.20
C LEU A 53 -1.91 -2.63 2.44
N HIS A 54 -0.92 -3.28 1.83
CA HIS A 54 -1.09 -4.67 1.42
C HIS A 54 -1.17 -5.56 2.65
N GLN A 55 -1.68 -6.78 2.49
CA GLN A 55 -1.84 -7.70 3.61
C GLN A 55 -0.52 -7.98 4.33
N ALA A 56 0.57 -8.16 3.58
CA ALA A 56 1.91 -8.37 4.12
C ALA A 56 2.37 -7.15 4.92
N ASP A 57 2.25 -5.95 4.33
CA ASP A 57 2.56 -4.68 4.98
C ASP A 57 1.80 -4.50 6.30
N TRP A 58 0.50 -4.83 6.32
CA TRP A 58 -0.31 -4.73 7.53
C TRP A 58 0.21 -5.66 8.62
N LEU A 59 0.45 -6.94 8.32
CA LEU A 59 1.00 -7.89 9.27
C LEU A 59 2.39 -7.46 9.78
N ALA A 60 3.27 -7.00 8.88
CA ALA A 60 4.59 -6.49 9.24
C ALA A 60 4.47 -5.26 10.16
N SER A 61 3.55 -4.33 9.86
CA SER A 61 3.34 -3.13 10.67
C SER A 61 2.89 -3.44 12.10
N LEU A 62 2.22 -4.57 12.35
CA LEU A 62 1.90 -5.02 13.71
C LEU A 62 3.15 -5.45 14.49
N LEU A 63 4.20 -5.88 13.79
CA LEU A 63 5.45 -6.33 14.38
C LEU A 63 6.40 -5.17 14.63
N HIS A 64 6.62 -4.30 13.64
CA HIS A 64 7.60 -3.19 13.71
C HIS A 64 6.98 -1.81 14.01
N GLY A 65 5.65 -1.68 14.00
CA GLY A 65 4.93 -0.46 14.40
C GLY A 65 4.85 0.64 13.34
N ASP A 66 5.38 0.43 12.14
CA ASP A 66 5.38 1.44 11.07
C ASP A 66 4.38 1.04 9.96
N ARG A 67 3.33 1.84 9.78
CA ARG A 67 2.28 1.58 8.78
C ARG A 67 2.59 2.17 7.40
N SER A 68 3.73 2.86 7.26
CA SER A 68 4.11 3.57 6.04
C SER A 68 4.94 2.73 5.07
N VAL A 69 5.27 1.48 5.43
CA VAL A 69 6.25 0.64 4.72
C VAL A 69 5.57 -0.38 3.81
N THR A 70 6.12 -0.56 2.62
CA THR A 70 5.78 -1.66 1.69
C THR A 70 7.02 -2.04 0.87
N ASP A 71 6.99 -3.16 0.15
CA ASP A 71 8.05 -3.57 -0.77
C ASP A 71 7.67 -3.35 -2.24
N TRP A 72 8.68 -3.39 -3.12
CA TRP A 72 8.48 -3.24 -4.57
C TRP A 72 7.45 -4.20 -5.17
N ASN A 73 7.39 -5.47 -4.74
CA ASN A 73 6.48 -6.45 -5.34
C ASN A 73 5.02 -6.18 -4.99
N ASN A 74 4.78 -5.65 -3.80
CA ASN A 74 3.46 -5.23 -3.37
C ASN A 74 3.10 -3.88 -3.99
N ALA A 75 3.98 -2.88 -3.90
CA ALA A 75 3.77 -1.57 -4.47
C ALA A 75 3.54 -1.58 -6.01
N LEU A 76 4.14 -2.53 -6.74
CA LEU A 76 3.92 -2.71 -8.18
C LEU A 76 2.42 -2.89 -8.52
N LYS A 77 1.65 -3.51 -7.62
CA LYS A 77 0.21 -3.78 -7.83
C LYS A 77 -0.66 -2.52 -7.73
N VAL A 78 -0.13 -1.43 -7.17
CA VAL A 78 -0.80 -0.12 -7.13
C VAL A 78 -0.23 0.85 -8.18
N GLY A 79 0.92 0.54 -8.77
CA GLY A 79 1.52 1.34 -9.85
C GLY A 79 2.90 1.90 -9.53
N PHE A 80 3.56 1.45 -8.46
CA PHE A 80 4.97 1.76 -8.22
C PHE A 80 5.85 1.23 -9.36
N ASP A 81 6.84 2.02 -9.74
CA ASP A 81 7.83 1.64 -10.75
C ASP A 81 9.15 1.24 -10.06
N PRO A 82 9.52 -0.06 -10.06
CA PRO A 82 10.76 -0.53 -9.45
C PRO A 82 12.02 -0.14 -10.25
N GLU A 83 11.90 0.31 -11.50
CA GLU A 83 13.06 0.79 -12.27
C GLU A 83 13.48 2.19 -11.82
N THR A 84 12.51 3.07 -11.54
CA THR A 84 12.75 4.43 -11.04
C THR A 84 12.66 4.55 -9.52
N GLU A 85 12.32 3.45 -8.84
CA GLU A 85 12.08 3.35 -7.40
C GLU A 85 11.11 4.42 -6.87
N ALA A 86 10.08 4.74 -7.66
CA ALA A 86 9.14 5.81 -7.36
C ALA A 86 7.70 5.46 -7.73
N TYR A 87 6.75 6.13 -7.07
CA TYR A 87 5.41 6.24 -7.61
C TYR A 87 5.41 7.25 -8.76
N PRO A 88 4.83 6.91 -9.93
CA PRO A 88 4.82 7.79 -11.09
C PRO A 88 3.84 8.96 -10.93
N ASP A 89 4.09 10.05 -11.64
CA ASP A 89 3.30 11.30 -11.55
C ASP A 89 1.80 11.10 -11.77
N TRP A 90 1.42 10.22 -12.69
CA TRP A 90 0.00 9.92 -12.98
C TRP A 90 -0.74 9.33 -11.77
N LEU A 91 -0.01 8.65 -10.87
CA LEU A 91 -0.54 8.11 -9.64
C LEU A 91 -0.50 9.15 -8.51
N LEU A 92 0.60 9.90 -8.41
CA LEU A 92 0.79 10.93 -7.39
C LEU A 92 -0.16 12.13 -7.56
N SER A 93 -0.64 12.39 -8.77
CA SER A 93 -1.63 13.45 -9.04
C SER A 93 -3.05 13.11 -8.58
N GLN A 94 -3.30 11.90 -8.08
CA GLN A 94 -4.64 11.43 -7.71
C GLN A 94 -5.03 11.88 -6.29
N PRO A 95 -6.31 12.14 -6.02
CA PRO A 95 -6.76 12.58 -4.70
C PRO A 95 -6.48 11.56 -3.58
N PHE A 96 -6.40 10.28 -3.92
CA PHE A 96 -6.10 9.19 -2.99
C PHE A 96 -4.59 8.88 -2.84
N ALA A 97 -3.69 9.61 -3.52
CA ALA A 97 -2.26 9.33 -3.50
C ALA A 97 -1.65 9.39 -2.09
N HIS A 98 -2.19 10.26 -1.22
CA HIS A 98 -1.76 10.38 0.17
C HIS A 98 -2.04 9.12 1.03
N LEU A 99 -2.84 8.17 0.53
CA LEU A 99 -3.12 6.90 1.20
C LEU A 99 -2.03 5.85 0.93
N LEU A 100 -1.15 6.07 -0.05
CA LEU A 100 -0.09 5.14 -0.42
C LEU A 100 0.96 5.03 0.71
N PRO A 101 1.56 3.84 0.91
CA PRO A 101 2.75 3.70 1.76
C PRO A 101 3.85 4.66 1.28
N GLN A 102 4.48 5.39 2.20
CA GLN A 102 5.47 6.43 1.84
C GLN A 102 6.88 5.87 1.70
N ARG A 103 7.19 4.78 2.43
CA ARG A 103 8.52 4.16 2.44
C ARG A 103 8.45 2.83 1.69
N VAL A 104 8.79 2.85 0.41
CA VAL A 104 8.90 1.64 -0.40
C VAL A 104 10.34 1.12 -0.31
N VAL A 105 10.52 -0.16 0.04
CA VAL A 105 11.83 -0.79 0.19
C VAL A 105 12.02 -1.97 -0.77
N ALA A 106 13.27 -2.39 -0.98
CA ALA A 106 13.54 -3.63 -1.67
C ALA A 106 12.98 -4.83 -0.88
N PRO A 107 12.47 -5.88 -1.55
CA PRO A 107 12.05 -7.11 -0.88
C PRO A 107 13.20 -7.73 -0.07
N GLY A 108 12.92 -8.10 1.18
CA GLY A 108 13.89 -8.62 2.13
C GLY A 108 14.74 -7.55 2.83
N ALA A 109 14.57 -6.26 2.52
CA ALA A 109 15.34 -5.20 3.16
C ALA A 109 14.93 -5.02 4.63
N PRO A 110 15.89 -4.78 5.55
CA PRO A 110 15.58 -4.54 6.95
C PRO A 110 14.77 -3.25 7.14
N VAL A 111 13.65 -3.36 7.85
CA VAL A 111 12.73 -2.23 8.09
C VAL A 111 12.94 -1.64 9.47
N ALA A 112 12.70 -2.43 10.50
CA ALA A 112 12.89 -2.07 11.91
C ALA A 112 12.88 -3.32 12.80
N PRO A 113 13.48 -3.25 14.00
CA PRO A 113 13.31 -4.29 15.01
C PRO A 113 11.85 -4.43 15.46
N LEU A 114 11.53 -5.56 16.11
CA LEU A 114 10.23 -5.73 16.76
C LEU A 114 9.95 -4.61 17.75
N THR A 115 8.69 -4.19 17.81
CA THR A 115 8.21 -3.40 18.95
C THR A 115 8.31 -4.22 20.23
N GLN A 116 8.39 -3.54 21.38
CA GLN A 116 8.40 -4.21 22.68
C GLN A 116 7.16 -5.10 22.86
N GLN A 117 5.99 -4.64 22.40
CA GLN A 117 4.75 -5.40 22.47
C GLN A 117 4.81 -6.67 21.60
N ALA A 118 5.30 -6.56 20.36
CA ALA A 118 5.43 -7.72 19.47
C ALA A 118 6.46 -8.73 19.97
N ALA A 119 7.60 -8.26 20.51
CA ALA A 119 8.60 -9.12 21.14
C ALA A 119 8.00 -9.91 22.31
N ALA A 120 7.23 -9.24 23.18
CA ALA A 120 6.54 -9.89 24.29
C ALA A 120 5.47 -10.90 23.83
N ALA A 121 4.71 -10.59 22.78
CA ALA A 121 3.65 -11.46 22.26
C ALA A 121 4.19 -12.71 21.53
N THR A 122 5.36 -12.60 20.90
CA THR A 122 5.95 -13.68 20.09
C THR A 122 7.03 -14.48 20.83
N GLY A 123 7.59 -13.93 21.90
CA GLY A 123 8.75 -14.51 22.61
C GLY A 123 10.08 -14.33 21.88
N LEU A 124 10.12 -13.55 20.78
CA LEU A 124 11.34 -13.25 20.05
C LEU A 124 12.13 -12.10 20.72
N PRO A 125 13.46 -12.06 20.56
CA PRO A 125 14.26 -10.92 21.03
C PRO A 125 13.78 -9.62 20.38
N GLN A 126 13.75 -8.52 21.13
CA GLN A 126 13.40 -7.20 20.58
C GLN A 126 14.36 -6.79 19.44
N SER A 127 15.59 -7.30 19.43
CA SER A 127 16.55 -7.09 18.34
C SER A 127 16.22 -7.84 17.05
N CYS A 128 15.21 -8.72 17.03
CA CYS A 128 14.76 -9.40 15.83
C CYS A 128 14.28 -8.37 14.81
N MET A 129 14.88 -8.39 13.62
CA MET A 129 14.60 -7.45 12.54
C MET A 129 13.41 -7.93 11.70
N VAL A 130 12.44 -7.06 11.47
CA VAL A 130 11.40 -7.28 10.47
C VAL A 130 11.89 -6.75 9.12
N ALA A 131 11.66 -7.52 8.06
CA ALA A 131 12.02 -7.17 6.70
C ALA A 131 10.77 -6.82 5.87
N GLY A 132 10.97 -6.00 4.83
CA GLY A 132 9.95 -5.64 3.83
C GLY A 132 9.74 -6.72 2.81
#